data_AF-A0AAN7C193-F1
#
_entry.id   AF-A0AAN7C193-F1
#
_cell.length_a   1.000
_cell.length_b   1.000
_cell.length_c   1.000
_cell.angle_alpha   90.00
_cell.angle_beta   90.00
_cell.angle_gamma   90.00
#
_symmetry.space_group_name_H-M   'P 1'
#
loop_
_entity.id
_entity.type
_entity.pdbx_description
1 polymer ?
#
loop_
_entity_poly.entity_id
_entity_poly.type
_entity_poly.pdbx_seq_one_letter_code
_entity_poly.pdbx_strand_id
1 'polypeptide(L)'
;MATDETAPLLPNAQQSKVESEKDAMSTLLWKIGAVYGATSVALGAFGAHGLKKHITEPQKLANWSTAAQYQLIHSVALLVASNNPVAGTLFTAGMTMFSGSLYVLTLDTERFRFLGPITPLGGLCLIAGWLALAFGKRGAGLRWPRS
;
A
#
# COMPACT_ATOMS: atom_id res chain seq x y z
N MET A 1 -37.76 -9.43 -43.16
CA MET A 1 -36.35 -9.87 -43.10
C MET A 1 -35.81 -9.41 -41.75
N ALA A 2 -35.96 -10.24 -40.73
CA ALA A 2 -35.54 -9.92 -39.36
C ALA A 2 -34.06 -10.28 -39.24
N THR A 3 -33.20 -9.30 -39.05
CA THR A 3 -31.82 -9.51 -38.62
C THR A 3 -31.85 -9.79 -37.13
N ASP A 4 -31.54 -11.04 -36.79
CA ASP A 4 -31.28 -11.52 -35.44
C ASP A 4 -29.99 -10.86 -34.90
N GLU A 5 -30.11 -9.64 -34.38
CA GLU A 5 -29.02 -8.88 -33.73
C GLU A 5 -29.21 -8.80 -32.20
N THR A 6 -29.79 -9.82 -31.58
CA THR A 6 -29.94 -9.89 -30.11
C THR A 6 -29.19 -11.08 -29.49
N ALA A 7 -28.23 -11.66 -30.20
CA ALA A 7 -27.28 -12.60 -29.59
C ALA A 7 -26.43 -11.85 -28.53
N PRO A 8 -26.44 -12.25 -27.25
CA PRO A 8 -25.56 -11.66 -26.25
C PRO A 8 -24.12 -11.91 -26.71
N LEU A 9 -23.36 -10.83 -26.96
CA LEU A 9 -21.95 -10.94 -27.29
C LEU A 9 -21.23 -11.60 -26.11
N LEU A 10 -20.91 -12.90 -26.23
CA LEU A 10 -20.18 -13.59 -25.19
C LEU A 10 -18.84 -12.88 -24.97
N PRO A 11 -18.43 -12.63 -23.72
CA PRO A 11 -17.15 -11.99 -23.46
C PRO A 11 -16.03 -12.73 -24.19
N ASN A 12 -15.23 -12.00 -24.98
CA ASN A 12 -14.06 -12.60 -25.62
C ASN A 12 -13.13 -13.17 -24.53
N ALA A 13 -12.57 -14.37 -24.74
CA ALA A 13 -11.65 -15.03 -23.80
C ALA A 13 -10.47 -14.14 -23.37
N GLN A 14 -10.05 -13.21 -24.22
CA GLN A 14 -9.06 -12.19 -23.87
C GLN A 14 -9.59 -11.21 -22.81
N GLN A 15 -10.84 -10.77 -22.93
CA GLN A 15 -11.48 -9.85 -21.99
C GLN A 15 -11.73 -10.53 -20.64
N SER A 16 -12.18 -11.78 -20.62
CA SER A 16 -12.35 -12.54 -19.38
C SER A 16 -11.02 -12.76 -18.65
N LYS A 17 -9.93 -13.00 -19.39
CA LYS A 17 -8.59 -13.14 -18.80
C LYS A 17 -8.11 -11.83 -18.17
N VAL A 18 -8.24 -10.70 -18.87
CA VAL A 18 -7.83 -9.38 -18.37
C VAL A 18 -8.64 -8.97 -17.13
N GLU A 19 -9.95 -9.27 -17.09
CA GLU A 19 -10.80 -9.04 -15.93
C GLU A 19 -10.32 -9.87 -14.73
N SER A 20 -10.08 -11.16 -14.94
CA SER A 20 -9.56 -12.08 -13.90
C SER A 20 -8.19 -11.64 -13.35
N GLU A 21 -7.28 -11.18 -14.20
CA GLU A 21 -5.95 -10.69 -13.77
C GLU A 21 -6.07 -9.42 -12.94
N LYS A 22 -6.99 -8.51 -13.29
CA LYS A 22 -7.27 -7.29 -12.52
C LYS A 22 -7.88 -7.63 -11.15
N ASP A 23 -8.81 -8.56 -11.09
CA ASP A 23 -9.45 -8.99 -9.84
C ASP A 23 -8.43 -9.67 -8.90
N ALA A 24 -7.56 -10.52 -9.46
CA ALA A 24 -6.48 -11.15 -8.71
C ALA A 24 -5.50 -10.11 -8.14
N MET A 25 -5.09 -9.12 -8.96
CA MET A 25 -4.21 -8.05 -8.53
C MET A 25 -4.86 -7.18 -7.43
N SER A 26 -6.13 -6.81 -7.59
CA SER A 26 -6.87 -6.05 -6.58
C SER A 26 -6.95 -6.81 -5.26
N THR A 27 -7.28 -8.10 -5.31
CA THR A 27 -7.32 -8.97 -4.14
C THR A 27 -5.96 -9.06 -3.45
N LEU A 28 -4.87 -9.15 -4.22
CA LEU A 28 -3.51 -9.16 -3.68
C LEU A 28 -3.18 -7.83 -2.98
N LEU A 29 -3.42 -6.70 -3.64
CA LEU A 29 -3.17 -5.37 -3.08
C LEU A 29 -3.99 -5.11 -1.81
N TRP A 30 -5.24 -5.58 -1.76
CA TRP A 30 -6.07 -5.55 -0.56
C TRP A 30 -5.45 -6.34 0.59
N LYS A 31 -5.01 -7.57 0.34
CA LYS A 31 -4.33 -8.40 1.35
C LYS A 31 -3.05 -7.75 1.86
N ILE A 32 -2.25 -7.18 0.95
CA ILE A 32 -1.05 -6.42 1.30
C ILE A 32 -1.43 -5.26 2.22
N GLY A 33 -2.41 -4.42 1.85
CA GLY A 33 -2.90 -3.33 2.70
C GLY A 33 -3.28 -3.79 4.11
N ALA A 34 -4.02 -4.88 4.23
CA ALA A 34 -4.43 -5.43 5.52
C ALA A 34 -3.21 -5.89 6.37
N VAL A 35 -2.25 -6.57 5.75
CA VAL A 35 -1.02 -7.03 6.43
C VAL A 35 -0.14 -5.85 6.85
N TYR A 36 0.03 -4.83 6.00
CA TYR A 36 0.77 -3.61 6.35
C TYR A 36 0.09 -2.85 7.50
N GLY A 37 -1.24 -2.80 7.52
CA GLY A 37 -1.99 -2.21 8.63
C GLY A 37 -1.79 -2.96 9.94
N ALA A 38 -1.94 -4.29 9.92
CA ALA A 38 -1.75 -5.13 11.10
C ALA A 38 -0.32 -5.03 11.67
N THR A 39 0.69 -5.10 10.79
CA THR A 39 2.10 -4.96 11.19
C THR A 39 2.42 -3.57 11.70
N SER A 40 1.86 -2.51 11.10
CA SER A 40 2.01 -1.14 11.61
C SER A 40 1.47 -1.00 13.04
N VAL A 41 0.28 -1.54 13.33
CA VAL A 41 -0.29 -1.53 14.69
C VAL A 41 0.62 -2.28 15.66
N ALA A 42 1.09 -3.47 15.28
CA ALA A 42 1.98 -4.26 16.11
C ALA A 42 3.31 -3.53 16.40
N LEU A 43 3.94 -2.96 15.36
CA LEU A 43 5.18 -2.21 15.49
C LEU A 43 4.99 -0.91 16.26
N GLY A 44 3.87 -0.21 16.10
CA GLY A 44 3.52 0.97 16.88
C GLY A 44 3.36 0.67 18.37
N ALA A 45 2.63 -0.40 18.70
CA ALA A 45 2.46 -0.86 20.07
C ALA A 45 3.80 -1.30 20.70
N PHE A 46 4.62 -2.04 19.94
CA PHE A 46 5.97 -2.42 20.35
C PHE A 46 6.85 -1.18 20.58
N GLY A 47 6.78 -0.18 19.70
CA GLY A 47 7.49 1.09 19.86
C GLY A 47 7.13 1.79 21.16
N ALA A 48 5.83 1.90 21.47
CA ALA A 48 5.34 2.62 22.64
C ALA A 48 5.61 1.92 23.98
N HIS A 49 5.52 0.58 24.04
CA HIS A 49 5.57 -0.18 25.29
C HIS A 49 6.85 -1.01 25.48
N GLY A 50 7.45 -1.48 24.38
CA GLY A 50 8.64 -2.32 24.39
C GLY A 50 9.91 -1.51 24.10
N LEU A 51 10.00 -0.92 22.91
CA LEU A 51 11.24 -0.32 22.40
C LEU A 51 11.73 0.87 23.24
N LYS A 52 10.82 1.68 23.79
CA LYS A 52 11.16 2.78 24.72
C LYS A 52 11.95 2.35 25.94
N LYS A 53 11.90 1.08 26.34
CA LYS A 53 12.68 0.54 27.47
C LYS A 53 14.13 0.21 27.10
N HIS A 54 14.42 0.08 25.81
CA HIS A 54 15.71 -0.35 25.29
C HIS A 54 16.47 0.75 24.54
N ILE A 55 15.77 1.75 24.01
CA ILE A 55 16.37 2.89 23.30
C ILE A 55 16.15 4.16 24.11
N THR A 56 17.25 4.79 24.52
CA THR A 56 17.24 6.07 25.26
C THR A 56 17.26 7.30 24.35
N GLU A 57 17.62 7.13 23.08
CA GLU A 57 17.72 8.22 22.11
C GLU A 57 16.34 8.64 21.59
N PRO A 58 15.85 9.87 21.90
CA PRO A 58 14.50 10.28 21.54
C PRO A 58 14.24 10.33 20.04
N GLN A 59 15.25 10.68 19.25
CA GLN A 59 15.14 10.78 17.79
C GLN A 59 14.87 9.41 17.15
N LYS A 60 15.49 8.34 17.66
CA LYS A 60 15.26 6.97 17.20
C LYS A 60 13.83 6.50 17.48
N LEU A 61 13.32 6.82 18.67
CA LEU A 61 11.92 6.53 19.03
C LEU A 61 10.93 7.35 18.18
N ALA A 62 11.24 8.61 17.89
CA ALA A 62 10.45 9.44 17.00
C ALA A 62 10.41 8.86 15.58
N ASN A 63 11.56 8.45 15.03
CA ASN A 63 11.66 7.82 13.72
C ASN A 63 10.84 6.52 13.64
N TRP A 64 10.88 5.68 14.68
CA TRP A 64 10.05 4.48 14.77
C TRP A 64 8.55 4.81 14.75
N SER A 65 8.15 5.83 15.52
CA SER A 65 6.75 6.28 15.55
C SER A 65 6.31 6.82 14.18
N THR A 66 7.17 7.60 13.51
CA THR A 66 6.92 8.09 12.15
C THR A 66 6.78 6.94 11.17
N ALA A 67 7.65 5.93 11.24
CA ALA A 67 7.58 4.74 10.39
C ALA A 67 6.23 4.02 10.54
N ALA A 68 5.79 3.78 11.79
CA ALA A 68 4.50 3.15 12.08
C ALA A 68 3.32 3.99 11.60
N GLN A 69 3.31 5.29 11.89
CA GLN A 69 2.24 6.17 11.45
C GLN A 69 2.13 6.24 9.93
N TYR A 70 3.24 6.40 9.22
CA TYR A 70 3.25 6.42 7.76
C TYR A 70 2.81 5.06 7.18
N GLN A 71 3.26 3.95 7.76
CA GLN A 71 2.82 2.63 7.34
C GLN A 71 1.31 2.46 7.52
N LEU A 72 0.74 2.91 8.65
CA LEU A 72 -0.69 2.79 8.92
C LEU A 72 -1.52 3.60 7.91
N ILE A 73 -1.18 4.88 7.74
CA ILE A 73 -1.91 5.80 6.85
C ILE A 73 -1.91 5.26 5.41
N HIS A 74 -0.75 4.83 4.92
CA HIS A 74 -0.63 4.38 3.54
C HIS A 74 -1.14 2.94 3.34
N SER A 75 -1.22 2.13 4.40
CA SER A 75 -1.91 0.83 4.34
C SER A 75 -3.42 1.01 4.13
N VAL A 76 -4.02 2.00 4.81
CA VAL A 76 -5.43 2.36 4.60
C VAL A 76 -5.64 2.94 3.20
N ALA A 77 -4.73 3.82 2.75
CA ALA A 77 -4.76 4.34 1.39
C ALA A 77 -4.65 3.22 0.34
N LEU A 78 -3.81 2.20 0.59
CA LEU A 78 -3.68 1.02 -0.25
C LEU A 78 -4.96 0.19 -0.30
N LEU A 79 -5.66 -0.01 0.82
CA LEU A 79 -6.96 -0.70 0.83
C LEU A 79 -7.98 0.02 -0.07
N VAL A 80 -8.05 1.36 0.04
CA VAL A 80 -8.89 2.20 -0.83
C VAL A 80 -8.45 2.12 -2.29
N ALA A 81 -7.14 2.06 -2.54
CA ALA A 81 -6.54 2.02 -3.86
C ALA A 81 -6.34 0.61 -4.44
N SER A 82 -6.90 -0.43 -3.82
CA SER A 82 -6.71 -1.84 -4.24
C SER A 82 -7.08 -2.08 -5.72
N ASN A 83 -8.13 -1.41 -6.22
CA ASN A 83 -8.54 -1.45 -7.62
C ASN A 83 -7.71 -0.54 -8.56
N ASN A 84 -6.73 0.20 -8.04
CA ASN A 84 -5.81 1.06 -8.81
C ASN A 84 -4.40 0.48 -8.68
N PRO A 85 -3.95 -0.37 -9.63
CA PRO A 85 -2.68 -1.09 -9.49
C PRO A 85 -1.47 -0.15 -9.45
N VAL A 86 -1.53 1.02 -10.10
CA VAL A 86 -0.45 2.01 -10.07
C VAL A 86 -0.30 2.60 -8.68
N ALA A 87 -1.39 3.15 -8.12
CA ALA A 87 -1.39 3.71 -6.78
C ALA A 87 -1.05 2.64 -5.72
N GLY A 88 -1.63 1.44 -5.85
CA GLY A 88 -1.39 0.35 -4.92
C GLY A 88 0.06 -0.14 -4.89
N THR A 89 0.70 -0.27 -6.07
CA THR A 89 2.11 -0.64 -6.17
C THR A 89 3.02 0.46 -5.59
N LEU A 90 2.71 1.73 -5.86
CA LEU A 90 3.45 2.88 -5.33
C LEU A 90 3.37 2.98 -3.80
N PHE A 91 2.19 2.77 -3.21
CA PHE A 91 2.06 2.72 -1.74
C PHE A 91 2.81 1.53 -1.14
N THR A 92 2.72 0.35 -1.75
CA THR A 92 3.43 -0.85 -1.26
C THR A 92 4.95 -0.64 -1.28
N ALA A 93 5.48 -0.17 -2.41
CA ALA A 93 6.91 0.13 -2.55
C ALA A 93 7.34 1.25 -1.59
N GLY A 94 6.55 2.33 -1.51
CA GLY A 94 6.83 3.46 -0.64
C GLY A 94 6.84 3.10 0.84
N MET A 95 5.87 2.33 1.34
CA MET A 95 5.87 1.86 2.73
C MET A 95 7.07 0.98 3.04
N THR A 96 7.42 0.06 2.13
CA THR A 96 8.57 -0.83 2.30
C THR A 96 9.87 -0.06 2.39
N MET A 97 10.08 0.89 1.47
CA MET A 97 11.29 1.69 1.42
C MET A 97 11.37 2.75 2.51
N PHE A 98 10.26 3.43 2.83
CA PHE A 98 10.23 4.53 3.81
C PHE A 98 10.10 4.01 5.25
N SER A 99 9.02 3.27 5.55
CA SER A 99 8.79 2.78 6.91
C SER A 99 9.77 1.67 7.26
N GLY A 100 10.01 0.74 6.33
CA GLY A 100 10.97 -0.35 6.52
C GLY A 100 12.39 0.15 6.82
N SER A 101 12.89 1.14 6.08
CA SER A 101 14.23 1.70 6.34
C SER A 101 14.31 2.35 7.72
N LEU A 102 13.30 3.13 8.12
CA LEU A 102 13.26 3.81 9.42
C LEU A 102 13.23 2.81 10.58
N TYR A 103 12.48 1.71 10.48
CA TYR A 103 12.52 0.65 11.50
C TYR A 103 13.91 0.05 11.63
N VAL A 104 14.54 -0.32 10.50
CA VAL A 104 15.85 -0.96 10.49
C VAL A 104 16.94 0.00 11.01
N LEU A 105 16.93 1.26 10.57
CA LEU A 105 17.85 2.30 11.02
C LEU A 105 17.69 2.62 12.51
N THR A 106 16.48 2.46 13.07
CA THR A 106 16.24 2.63 14.50
C THR A 106 16.91 1.53 15.31
N LEU A 107 16.90 0.29 14.82
CA LEU A 107 17.50 -0.86 15.51
C LEU A 107 19.03 -0.85 15.43
N ASP A 108 19.60 -0.51 14.28
CA ASP A 108 21.05 -0.47 14.09
C ASP A 108 21.46 0.54 13.00
N THR A 109 21.71 1.78 13.42
CA THR A 109 22.02 2.88 12.50
C THR A 109 23.37 2.71 11.82
N GLU A 110 24.39 2.24 12.54
CA GLU A 110 25.75 2.11 12.01
C GLU A 110 25.81 1.04 10.92
N ARG A 111 25.19 -0.12 11.17
CA ARG A 111 25.16 -1.21 10.19
C ARG A 111 24.33 -0.88 8.96
N PHE A 112 23.23 -0.16 9.13
CA PHE A 112 22.26 0.08 8.06
C PHE A 112 22.26 1.51 7.53
N ARG A 113 23.31 2.28 7.77
CA ARG A 113 23.44 3.68 7.32
C ARG A 113 23.19 3.86 5.82
N PHE A 114 23.52 2.86 5.01
CA PHE A 114 23.28 2.85 3.56
C PHE A 114 21.78 2.87 3.17
N LEU A 115 20.87 2.58 4.10
CA LEU A 115 19.42 2.72 3.91
C LEU A 115 18.95 4.18 3.99
N GLY A 116 19.79 5.11 4.46
CA GLY A 116 19.44 6.53 4.57
C GLY A 116 18.91 7.13 3.26
N PRO A 117 19.60 6.96 2.12
CA PRO A 117 19.12 7.41 0.81
C PRO A 117 17.88 6.68 0.26
N ILE A 118 17.52 5.51 0.79
CA ILE A 118 16.33 4.75 0.35
C ILE A 118 15.05 5.38 0.93
N THR A 119 15.12 5.95 2.13
CA THR A 119 13.99 6.65 2.78
C THR A 119 13.36 7.75 1.90
N PRO A 120 14.10 8.73 1.36
CA PRO A 120 13.50 9.77 0.51
C PRO A 120 12.89 9.20 -0.78
N LEU A 121 13.48 8.15 -1.37
CA LEU A 121 12.89 7.48 -2.53
C LEU A 121 11.55 6.83 -2.18
N GLY A 122 11.46 6.20 -0.99
CA GLY A 122 10.20 5.70 -0.45
C GLY A 122 9.16 6.81 -0.28
N GLY A 123 9.56 7.96 0.25
CA GLY A 123 8.69 9.14 0.37
C GLY A 123 8.16 9.64 -0.99
N LEU A 124 9.01 9.67 -2.03
CA LEU A 124 8.60 10.01 -3.39
C LEU A 124 7.58 9.00 -3.95
N CYS A 125 7.75 7.70 -3.70
CA CYS A 125 6.77 6.69 -4.08
C CYS A 125 5.42 6.90 -3.36
N LEU A 126 5.43 7.24 -2.07
CA LEU A 126 4.19 7.54 -1.33
C LEU A 126 3.46 8.76 -1.92
N ILE A 127 4.20 9.84 -2.22
CA ILE A 127 3.65 11.04 -2.88
C ILE A 127 3.07 10.66 -4.25
N ALA A 128 3.83 9.92 -5.07
CA ALA A 128 3.37 9.47 -6.38
C ALA A 128 2.13 8.58 -6.27
N GLY A 129 2.01 7.76 -5.23
CA GLY A 129 0.82 6.94 -4.96
C GLY A 129 -0.43 7.78 -4.71
N TRP A 130 -0.31 8.84 -3.91
CA TRP A 130 -1.40 9.80 -3.70
C TRP A 130 -1.78 10.54 -5.00
N LEU A 131 -0.79 10.98 -5.78
CA LEU A 131 -1.04 11.62 -7.08
C LEU A 131 -1.71 10.65 -8.06
N ALA A 132 -1.28 9.39 -8.10
CA ALA A 132 -1.90 8.35 -8.91
C ALA A 132 -3.34 8.05 -8.47
N LEU A 133 -3.66 8.21 -7.19
CA LEU A 133 -5.02 8.08 -6.69
C LEU A 133 -5.88 9.31 -7.03
N ALA A 134 -5.30 10.51 -6.99
CA ALA A 134 -5.99 11.77 -7.29
C ALA A 134 -6.31 11.92 -8.79
N PHE A 135 -5.37 11.53 -9.65
CA PHE A 135 -5.49 11.72 -11.11
C PHE A 135 -5.76 10.43 -11.88
N GLY A 136 -5.67 9.27 -11.22
CA GLY A 136 -5.99 7.99 -11.83
C GLY A 136 -7.49 7.86 -12.13
N LYS A 137 -7.82 7.13 -13.19
CA LYS A 137 -9.21 6.78 -13.49
C LYS A 137 -9.76 5.95 -12.32
N ARG A 138 -10.72 6.48 -11.56
CA ARG A 138 -11.50 5.65 -10.63
C ARG A 138 -12.15 4.56 -11.46
N GLY A 139 -11.74 3.30 -11.24
CA GLY A 139 -12.51 2.17 -11.72
C GLY A 139 -13.93 2.36 -11.20
N ALA A 140 -14.89 2.53 -12.11
CA ALA A 140 -16.30 2.71 -11.78
C ALA A 140 -16.80 1.41 -11.15
N GLY A 141 -16.61 1.29 -9.84
CA GLY A 141 -16.78 0.03 -9.12
C GLY A 141 -17.17 0.23 -7.67
N LEU A 142 -17.73 1.39 -7.30
CA LEU A 142 -18.59 1.45 -6.11
C LEU A 142 -20.00 1.00 -6.55
N ARG A 143 -20.12 -0.25 -6.98
CA ARG A 143 -21.43 -0.90 -7.05
C ARG A 143 -21.81 -1.22 -5.60
N TRP A 144 -22.47 -0.27 -4.96
CA TRP A 144 -23.17 -0.52 -3.71
C TRP A 144 -24.07 -1.76 -3.91
N PRO A 145 -24.04 -2.77 -3.02
CA PRO A 145 -24.99 -3.86 -3.10
C PRO A 145 -26.38 -3.27 -2.87
N ARG A 146 -27.19 -3.18 -3.94
CA ARG A 146 -28.62 -2.97 -3.78
C ARG A 146 -29.18 -4.31 -3.28
N SER A 147 -29.34 -4.42 -1.97
CA SER A 147 -30.27 -5.38 -1.34
C SER A 147 -31.69 -5.08 -1.76
#